data_AF-A0A955Z3R7-F1
#
_entry.id   AF-A0A955Z3R7-F1
#
_cell.length_a   1.000
_cell.length_b   1.000
_cell.length_c   1.000
_cell.angle_alpha   90.00
_cell.angle_beta   90.00
_cell.angle_gamma   90.00
#
_symmetry.space_group_name_H-M   'P 1'
#
loop_
_entity.id
_entity.type
_entity.pdbx_description
1 polymer ?
#
loop_
_entity_poly.entity_id
_entity_poly.type
_entity_poly.pdbx_seq_one_letter_code
_entity_poly.pdbx_strand_id
1 'polypeptide(L)'
;MAPPRLTVPRPDGFVAAPDAPVALPEGSPARRVERLELTSRDARLVAECFAARVPGWSAELRGPIEGRTVAMLAATAERRLGAGVRVDHDVLAGELTLRATDDGRPLGHGRTLLGFDGDEAHTCYVACVARDAAPCGGAVASSTLQGGTSAPPPGLLLASAEGVVAHPRAAAVGLVGLSMTLGVIAVLSRRRPRTRV
;
A
#
# COMPACT_ATOMS: atom_id res chain seq x y z
N MET A 1 -1.91 -2.49 -21.43
CA MET A 1 -2.39 -1.29 -20.71
C MET A 1 -1.17 -0.48 -20.28
N ALA A 2 -1.31 0.83 -20.05
CA ALA A 2 -0.21 1.63 -19.53
C ALA A 2 -0.14 1.48 -18.00
N PRO A 3 1.06 1.44 -17.40
CA PRO A 3 1.21 1.37 -15.95
C PRO A 3 0.56 2.59 -15.28
N PRO A 4 0.08 2.46 -14.02
CA PRO A 4 -0.43 3.58 -13.24
C PRO A 4 0.59 4.72 -13.18
N ARG A 5 0.15 5.93 -13.56
CA ARG A 5 0.95 7.15 -13.50
C ARG A 5 0.32 8.14 -12.56
N LEU A 6 1.15 8.71 -11.69
CA LEU A 6 0.69 9.71 -10.75
C LEU A 6 0.65 11.08 -11.42
N THR A 7 -0.52 11.71 -11.38
CA THR A 7 -0.70 13.07 -11.87
C THR A 7 -0.85 14.00 -10.67
N VAL A 8 0.11 14.92 -10.52
CA VAL A 8 0.09 15.96 -9.50
C VAL A 8 0.12 17.32 -10.20
N PRO A 9 -0.94 18.15 -10.08
CA PRO A 9 -0.90 19.47 -10.66
C PRO A 9 0.12 20.33 -9.92
N ARG A 10 0.88 21.12 -10.69
CA ARG A 10 1.87 22.05 -10.12
C ARG A 10 1.13 23.27 -9.55
N PRO A 11 1.24 23.56 -8.24
CA PRO A 11 0.71 24.80 -7.68
C PRO A 11 1.52 26.01 -8.17
N ASP A 12 0.89 27.18 -8.19
CA ASP A 12 1.55 28.43 -8.60
C ASP A 12 2.75 28.76 -7.70
N GLY A 13 3.85 29.21 -8.32
CA GLY A 13 5.07 29.58 -7.59
C GLY A 13 5.94 28.40 -7.15
N PHE A 14 5.56 27.16 -7.46
CA PHE A 14 6.40 25.99 -7.21
C PHE A 14 7.32 25.69 -8.40
N VAL A 15 8.57 25.35 -8.11
CA VAL A 15 9.58 24.95 -9.08
C VAL A 15 10.03 23.51 -8.82
N ALA A 16 10.50 22.81 -9.85
CA ALA A 16 11.02 21.45 -9.67
C ALA A 16 12.32 21.46 -8.86
N ALA A 17 12.39 20.60 -7.85
CA ALA A 17 13.63 20.36 -7.13
C ALA A 17 14.50 19.32 -7.88
N PRO A 18 15.84 19.39 -7.74
CA PRO A 18 16.71 18.36 -8.27
C PRO A 18 16.36 16.99 -7.66
N ASP A 19 16.31 15.97 -8.52
CA ASP A 19 16.00 14.61 -8.07
C ASP A 19 17.18 14.07 -7.25
N ALA A 20 16.93 13.78 -5.98
CA ALA A 20 17.93 13.15 -5.11
C ALA A 20 17.68 11.64 -5.08
N PRO A 21 18.69 10.77 -5.12
CA PRO A 21 18.47 9.36 -4.82
C PRO A 21 17.91 9.24 -3.38
N VAL A 22 16.79 8.53 -3.18
CA VAL A 22 16.38 8.10 -1.82
C VAL A 22 16.57 6.61 -1.80
N ALA A 23 17.41 6.15 -0.88
CA ALA A 23 17.56 4.73 -0.62
C ALA A 23 16.23 4.21 -0.07
N LEU A 24 15.71 3.16 -0.69
CA LEU A 24 14.68 2.34 -0.08
C LEU A 24 15.25 1.67 1.17
N PRO A 25 14.43 1.37 2.20
CA PRO A 25 14.87 0.51 3.29
C PRO A 25 15.42 -0.80 2.74
N GLU A 26 16.56 -1.27 3.27
CA GLU A 26 17.15 -2.55 2.88
C GLU A 26 16.13 -3.68 3.01
N GLY A 27 16.04 -4.54 2.00
CA GLY A 27 15.10 -5.66 1.96
C GLY A 27 13.67 -5.32 1.56
N SER A 28 13.37 -4.08 1.15
CA SER A 28 12.04 -3.73 0.62
C SER A 28 11.76 -4.47 -0.70
N PRO A 29 10.69 -5.27 -0.81
CA PRO A 29 10.28 -5.89 -2.08
C PRO A 29 9.66 -4.88 -3.05
N ALA A 30 9.39 -3.65 -2.60
CA ALA A 30 8.86 -2.57 -3.41
C ALA A 30 9.99 -1.78 -4.06
N ARG A 31 9.87 -1.46 -5.35
CA ARG A 31 10.76 -0.57 -6.08
C ARG A 31 10.12 0.80 -6.24
N ARG A 32 10.90 1.88 -6.16
CA ARG A 32 10.41 3.22 -6.51
C ARG A 32 10.31 3.36 -8.01
N VAL A 33 9.17 3.79 -8.52
CA VAL A 33 8.90 3.91 -9.97
C VAL A 33 8.78 5.35 -10.42
N GLU A 34 8.34 6.24 -9.54
CA GLU A 34 8.15 7.65 -9.86
C GLU A 34 8.47 8.50 -8.64
N ARG A 35 9.06 9.67 -8.89
CA ARG A 35 9.21 10.72 -7.89
C ARG A 35 9.04 12.09 -8.55
N LEU A 36 8.35 12.95 -7.83
CA LEU A 36 8.23 14.36 -8.13
C LEU A 36 8.46 15.14 -6.83
N GLU A 37 9.31 16.15 -6.89
CA GLU A 37 9.45 17.12 -5.81
C GLU A 37 9.36 18.52 -6.40
N LEU A 38 8.42 19.30 -5.87
CA LEU A 38 8.21 20.69 -6.18
C LEU A 38 8.43 21.51 -4.91
N THR A 39 9.14 22.63 -5.02
CA THR A 39 9.46 23.49 -3.89
C THR A 39 9.03 24.92 -4.15
N SER A 40 8.62 25.61 -3.09
CA SER A 40 8.46 27.05 -3.05
C SER A 40 9.27 27.60 -1.87
N ARG A 41 9.15 28.91 -1.59
CA ARG A 41 9.87 29.54 -0.47
C ARG A 41 9.52 28.90 0.88
N ASP A 42 8.24 28.58 1.09
CA ASP A 42 7.71 28.19 2.41
C ASP A 42 7.07 26.79 2.44
N ALA A 43 7.05 26.10 1.30
CA ALA A 43 6.39 24.80 1.16
C ALA A 43 7.13 23.84 0.23
N ARG A 44 6.91 22.55 0.43
CA ARG A 44 7.36 21.48 -0.47
C ARG A 44 6.20 20.55 -0.80
N LEU A 45 6.02 20.23 -2.06
CA LEU A 45 5.08 19.24 -2.54
C LEU A 45 5.89 18.03 -3.03
N VAL A 46 5.78 16.92 -2.32
CA VAL A 46 6.53 15.70 -2.60
C VAL A 46 5.55 14.61 -3.00
N ALA A 47 5.88 13.88 -4.05
CA ALA A 47 5.11 12.77 -4.54
C ALA A 47 6.05 11.62 -4.91
N GLU A 48 5.75 10.42 -4.42
CA GLU A 48 6.53 9.22 -4.72
C GLU A 48 5.60 8.03 -4.94
N CYS A 49 5.97 7.18 -5.90
CA CYS A 49 5.27 5.93 -6.20
C CYS A 49 6.20 4.74 -6.11
N PHE A 50 5.65 3.64 -5.62
CA PHE A 50 6.33 2.37 -5.43
C PHE A 50 5.51 1.26 -6.08
N ALA A 51 6.18 0.33 -6.73
CA ALA A 51 5.58 -0.87 -7.28
C ALA A 51 6.11 -2.10 -6.54
N ALA A 52 5.21 -3.00 -6.15
CA ALA A 52 5.55 -4.27 -5.54
C ALA A 52 4.72 -5.40 -6.15
N ARG A 53 5.32 -6.56 -6.39
CA ARG A 53 4.58 -7.74 -6.81
C ARG A 53 3.63 -8.21 -5.72
N VAL A 54 2.41 -8.53 -6.13
CA VAL A 54 1.36 -9.11 -5.30
C VAL A 54 0.85 -10.39 -5.99
N PRO A 55 0.99 -11.58 -5.37
CA PRO A 55 0.57 -12.85 -5.99
C PRO A 55 -0.97 -12.98 -6.10
N GLY A 56 -1.70 -12.03 -5.56
CA GLY A 56 -3.14 -11.87 -5.64
C GLY A 56 -3.60 -10.71 -4.74
N TRP A 57 -4.82 -10.24 -4.93
CA TRP A 57 -5.39 -9.15 -4.13
C TRP A 57 -6.59 -9.61 -3.31
N SER A 58 -6.66 -9.12 -2.07
CA SER A 58 -7.87 -9.12 -1.25
C SER A 58 -8.13 -7.72 -0.69
N ALA A 59 -9.39 -7.45 -0.34
CA ALA A 59 -9.73 -6.20 0.34
C ALA A 59 -8.98 -6.03 1.67
N GLU A 60 -8.64 -7.15 2.34
CA GLU A 60 -7.87 -7.15 3.60
C GLU A 60 -6.42 -6.68 3.42
N LEU A 61 -5.81 -6.90 2.24
CA LEU A 61 -4.46 -6.43 1.95
C LEU A 61 -4.37 -4.90 1.82
N ARG A 62 -5.50 -4.21 1.59
CA ARG A 62 -5.53 -2.76 1.44
C ARG A 62 -4.96 -2.05 2.68
N GLY A 63 -5.43 -2.41 3.87
CA GLY A 63 -5.04 -1.74 5.12
C GLY A 63 -3.53 -1.76 5.38
N PRO A 64 -2.87 -2.95 5.35
CA PRO A 64 -1.41 -3.04 5.50
C PRO A 64 -0.63 -2.27 4.42
N ILE A 65 -1.10 -2.28 3.17
CA ILE A 65 -0.43 -1.62 2.05
C ILE A 65 -0.56 -0.09 2.15
N GLU A 66 -1.74 0.42 2.48
CA GLU A 66 -1.97 1.83 2.75
C GLU A 66 -1.18 2.27 3.99
N GLY A 67 -1.20 1.49 5.08
CA GLY A 67 -0.44 1.76 6.30
C GLY A 67 1.07 1.88 6.05
N ARG A 68 1.64 1.00 5.21
CA ARG A 68 3.05 1.12 4.80
C ARG A 68 3.30 2.38 3.96
N THR A 69 2.37 2.73 3.08
CA THR A 69 2.46 3.93 2.25
C THR A 69 2.39 5.21 3.09
N VAL A 70 1.52 5.23 4.11
CA VAL A 70 1.42 6.28 5.12
C VAL A 70 2.71 6.39 5.93
N ALA A 71 3.33 5.27 6.32
CA ALA A 71 4.62 5.29 7.02
C ALA A 71 5.75 5.88 6.15
N MET A 72 5.77 5.59 4.85
CA MET A 72 6.74 6.19 3.91
C MET A 72 6.49 7.69 3.74
N LEU A 73 5.23 8.12 3.71
CA LEU A 73 4.85 9.52 3.70
C LEU A 73 5.37 10.22 4.97
N ALA A 74 5.07 9.67 6.15
CA ALA A 74 5.52 10.18 7.44
C ALA A 74 7.05 10.34 7.48
N ALA A 75 7.79 9.27 7.18
CA ALA A 75 9.25 9.29 7.15
C ALA A 75 9.80 10.33 6.16
N THR A 76 9.11 10.55 5.04
CA THR A 76 9.49 11.60 4.08
C THR A 76 9.23 12.99 4.64
N ALA A 77 8.08 13.22 5.29
CA ALA A 77 7.78 14.49 5.93
C ALA A 77 8.79 14.81 7.05
N GLU A 78 9.13 13.82 7.88
CA GLU A 78 10.14 13.95 8.95
C GLU A 78 11.51 14.37 8.40
N ARG A 79 11.99 13.70 7.35
CA ARG A 79 13.26 14.05 6.69
C ARG A 79 13.27 15.49 6.16
N ARG A 80 12.13 16.01 5.72
CA ARG A 80 12.02 17.35 5.14
C ARG A 80 11.87 18.45 6.18
N LEU A 81 11.21 18.14 7.29
CA LEU A 81 10.98 19.08 8.38
C LEU A 81 12.06 19.05 9.45
N GLY A 82 12.83 17.97 9.54
CA GLY A 82 13.81 17.74 10.60
C GLY A 82 13.18 17.57 11.98
N ALA A 83 11.92 17.12 12.04
CA ALA A 83 11.14 16.94 13.26
C ALA A 83 10.26 15.69 13.15
N GLY A 84 9.84 15.13 14.28
CA GLY A 84 8.92 13.98 14.31
C GLY A 84 7.54 14.33 13.76
N VAL A 85 6.98 13.44 12.93
CA VAL A 85 5.68 13.64 12.28
C VAL A 85 4.77 12.45 12.55
N ARG A 86 3.58 12.73 13.06
CA ARG A 86 2.45 11.79 13.07
C ARG A 86 1.50 12.09 11.92
N VAL A 87 0.89 11.04 11.38
CA VAL A 87 -0.11 11.15 10.31
C VAL A 87 -1.47 10.78 10.88
N ASP A 88 -2.40 11.73 10.82
CA ASP A 88 -3.79 11.51 11.20
C ASP A 88 -4.62 11.19 9.96
N HIS A 89 -5.44 10.16 10.06
CA HIS A 89 -6.44 9.83 9.04
C HIS A 89 -7.69 10.67 9.23
N ASP A 90 -7.99 11.53 8.26
CA ASP A 90 -9.33 12.07 8.12
C ASP A 90 -10.17 11.11 7.26
N VAL A 91 -10.96 10.29 7.94
CA VAL A 91 -11.77 9.22 7.34
C VAL A 91 -12.80 9.76 6.35
N LEU A 92 -13.21 11.03 6.49
CA LEU A 92 -14.28 11.61 5.67
C LEU A 92 -13.76 12.19 4.34
N ALA A 93 -12.51 12.65 4.31
CA ALA A 93 -11.93 13.32 3.14
C ALA A 93 -11.03 12.41 2.28
N GLY A 94 -10.61 11.24 2.80
CA GLY A 94 -9.54 10.46 2.16
C GLY A 94 -8.21 11.21 2.14
N GLU A 95 -8.10 12.24 2.97
CA GLU A 95 -6.93 13.08 3.16
C GLU A 95 -6.23 12.75 4.49
N LEU A 96 -4.94 12.97 4.50
CA LEU A 96 -4.04 12.72 5.60
C LEU A 96 -3.60 14.06 6.14
N THR A 97 -3.67 14.26 7.45
CA THR A 97 -3.11 15.46 8.07
C THR A 97 -1.77 15.12 8.71
N LEU A 98 -0.74 15.88 8.36
CA LEU A 98 0.59 15.76 8.95
C LEU A 98 0.63 16.66 10.17
N ARG A 99 1.03 16.11 11.32
CA ARG A 99 1.13 16.88 12.57
C ARG A 99 2.45 16.61 13.25
N ALA A 100 2.95 17.60 13.98
CA ALA A 100 4.11 17.40 14.82
C ALA A 100 3.77 16.40 15.94
N THR A 101 4.72 15.53 16.24
CA THR A 101 4.57 14.57 17.35
C THR A 101 4.50 15.28 18.70
N ASP A 102 5.26 16.37 18.88
CA ASP A 102 5.45 17.02 20.18
C ASP A 102 4.24 17.84 20.64
N ASP A 103 3.71 18.71 19.77
CA ASP A 103 2.64 19.67 20.10
C ASP A 103 1.38 19.50 19.25
N GLY A 104 1.37 18.53 18.32
CA GLY A 104 0.22 18.26 17.46
C GLY A 104 -0.10 19.37 16.44
N ARG A 105 0.77 20.38 16.27
CA ARG A 105 0.54 21.45 15.29
C ARG A 105 0.48 20.88 13.87
N PRO A 106 -0.35 21.42 12.97
CA PRO A 106 -0.38 20.99 11.58
C PRO A 106 0.95 21.32 10.90
N LEU A 107 1.46 20.37 10.13
CA LEU A 107 2.71 20.44 9.36
C LEU A 107 2.48 20.26 7.86
N GLY A 108 1.21 20.06 7.46
CA GLY A 108 0.85 19.78 6.08
C GLY A 108 -0.31 18.80 5.94
N HIS A 109 -0.55 18.41 4.70
CA HIS A 109 -1.51 17.37 4.34
C HIS A 109 -0.90 16.41 3.33
N GLY A 110 -1.51 15.25 3.19
CA GLY A 110 -1.15 14.27 2.18
C GLY A 110 -2.31 13.42 1.74
N ARG A 111 -2.06 12.56 0.77
CA ARG A 111 -3.00 11.58 0.25
C ARG A 111 -2.23 10.35 -0.19
N THR A 112 -2.85 9.19 -0.07
CA THR A 112 -2.34 7.96 -0.68
C THR A 112 -3.24 7.52 -1.82
N LEU A 113 -2.63 6.91 -2.82
CA LEU A 113 -3.31 6.37 -4.00
C LEU A 113 -2.80 4.95 -4.23
N LEU A 114 -3.68 4.08 -4.70
CA LEU A 114 -3.39 2.69 -5.00
C LEU A 114 -3.92 2.36 -6.40
N GLY A 115 -3.09 1.73 -7.21
CA GLY A 115 -3.46 1.18 -8.51
C GLY A 115 -2.74 -0.14 -8.77
N PHE A 116 -3.06 -0.76 -9.90
CA PHE A 116 -2.51 -2.06 -10.26
C PHE A 116 -1.99 -2.06 -11.70
N ASP A 117 -0.97 -2.87 -11.95
CA ASP A 117 -0.53 -3.24 -13.30
C ASP A 117 -0.20 -4.74 -13.31
N GLY A 118 -1.11 -5.56 -13.84
CA GLY A 118 -0.94 -7.01 -13.83
C GLY A 118 -0.85 -7.57 -12.41
N ASP A 119 0.30 -8.16 -12.06
CA ASP A 119 0.60 -8.72 -10.74
C ASP A 119 1.31 -7.72 -9.81
N GLU A 120 1.29 -6.42 -10.12
CA GLU A 120 1.94 -5.39 -9.32
C GLU A 120 0.94 -4.41 -8.71
N ALA A 121 1.10 -4.16 -7.41
CA ALA A 121 0.44 -3.08 -6.70
C ALA A 121 1.32 -1.83 -6.75
N HIS A 122 0.76 -0.73 -7.25
CA HIS A 122 1.38 0.58 -7.29
C HIS A 122 0.79 1.42 -6.16
N THR A 123 1.61 1.74 -5.15
CA THR A 123 1.23 2.67 -4.10
C THR A 123 1.95 3.99 -4.27
N CYS A 124 1.20 5.08 -4.22
CA CYS A 124 1.73 6.42 -4.30
C CYS A 124 1.30 7.23 -3.07
N TYR A 125 2.12 8.19 -2.69
CA TYR A 125 1.68 9.27 -1.82
C TYR A 125 1.99 10.63 -2.46
N VAL A 126 1.19 11.62 -2.08
CA VAL A 126 1.43 13.04 -2.34
C VAL A 126 1.34 13.75 -1.01
N ALA A 127 2.32 14.60 -0.69
CA ALA A 127 2.42 15.31 0.56
C ALA A 127 2.79 16.78 0.32
N CYS A 128 1.97 17.68 0.83
CA CYS A 128 2.26 19.09 0.97
C CYS A 128 2.82 19.32 2.37
N VAL A 129 4.11 19.64 2.46
CA VAL A 129 4.86 19.86 3.70
C VAL A 129 5.13 21.36 3.82
N ALA A 130 4.46 22.01 4.77
CA ALA A 130 4.51 23.45 4.94
C ALA A 130 4.01 23.85 6.35
N ARG A 131 4.48 25.00 6.87
CA ARG A 131 3.97 25.53 8.15
C ARG A 131 2.51 25.98 8.05
N ASP A 132 2.10 26.40 6.85
CA ASP A 132 0.72 26.62 6.46
C ASP A 132 0.45 25.71 5.25
N ALA A 133 -0.56 24.87 5.33
CA ALA A 133 -0.82 23.83 4.33
C ALA A 133 -1.62 24.33 3.10
N ALA A 134 -2.12 25.58 3.14
CA ALA A 134 -2.81 26.22 2.03
C ALA A 134 -2.06 26.24 0.67
N PRO A 135 -0.73 26.42 0.59
CA PRO A 135 -0.01 26.64 -0.68
C PRO A 135 -0.06 25.48 -1.67
N CYS A 136 -0.23 24.24 -1.19
CA CYS A 136 -0.28 23.05 -2.03
C CYS A 136 -1.42 22.07 -1.70
N GLY A 137 -2.33 22.40 -0.78
CA GLY A 137 -3.45 21.55 -0.41
C GLY A 137 -4.34 21.16 -1.60
N GLY A 138 -4.66 22.12 -2.47
CA GLY A 138 -5.44 21.86 -3.69
C GLY A 138 -4.77 20.85 -4.64
N ALA A 139 -3.43 20.84 -4.70
CA ALA A 139 -2.69 19.88 -5.53
C ALA A 139 -2.65 18.47 -4.93
N VAL A 140 -2.63 18.36 -3.59
CA VAL A 140 -2.78 17.07 -2.91
C VAL A 140 -4.18 16.51 -3.16
N ALA A 141 -5.22 17.32 -2.95
CA ALA A 141 -6.62 16.93 -3.10
C ALA A 141 -6.95 16.45 -4.53
N SER A 142 -6.46 17.19 -5.54
CA SER A 142 -6.71 16.90 -6.96
C SER A 142 -5.73 15.89 -7.58
N SER A 143 -4.76 15.38 -6.82
CA SER A 143 -3.86 14.35 -7.32
C SER A 143 -4.62 13.06 -7.64
N THR A 144 -4.28 12.45 -8.78
CA THR A 144 -4.95 11.24 -9.28
C THR A 144 -3.95 10.24 -9.81
N LEU A 145 -4.35 8.98 -9.80
CA LEU A 145 -3.62 7.89 -10.43
C LEU A 145 -4.35 7.52 -11.72
N GLN A 146 -3.69 7.70 -12.86
CA GLN A 146 -4.27 7.43 -14.18
C GLN A 146 -3.71 6.13 -14.78
N GLY A 147 -4.51 5.41 -15.54
CA GLY A 147 -4.11 4.14 -16.15
C GLY A 147 -4.27 2.95 -15.19
N GLY A 148 -3.47 1.89 -15.42
CA GLY A 148 -3.53 0.66 -14.65
C GLY A 148 -4.64 -0.30 -15.06
N THR A 149 -4.72 -1.41 -14.31
CA THR A 149 -5.72 -2.48 -14.44
C THR A 149 -6.56 -2.57 -13.17
N SER A 150 -7.62 -3.39 -13.20
CA SER A 150 -8.28 -3.82 -11.97
C SER A 150 -7.32 -4.61 -11.09
N ALA A 151 -7.63 -4.67 -9.79
CA ALA A 151 -6.90 -5.53 -8.86
C ALA A 151 -6.84 -6.97 -9.37
N PRO A 152 -5.68 -7.66 -9.28
CA PRO A 152 -5.60 -9.06 -9.66
C PRO A 152 -6.51 -9.89 -8.75
N PRO A 153 -7.12 -10.98 -9.24
CA PRO A 153 -7.94 -11.83 -8.39
C PRO A 153 -7.11 -12.38 -7.20
N PRO A 154 -7.77 -12.75 -6.08
CA PRO A 154 -7.08 -13.41 -4.97
C PRO A 154 -6.45 -14.71 -5.47
N GLY A 155 -5.19 -14.95 -5.10
CA GLY A 155 -4.53 -16.22 -5.39
C GLY A 155 -5.21 -17.37 -4.65
N LEU A 156 -5.03 -18.62 -5.11
CA LEU A 156 -5.73 -19.81 -4.55
C LEU A 156 -5.64 -19.92 -3.03
N LEU A 157 -4.49 -19.59 -2.44
CA LEU A 157 -4.29 -19.61 -0.98
C LEU A 157 -5.11 -18.52 -0.29
N LEU A 158 -5.08 -17.29 -0.80
CA LEU A 158 -5.89 -16.19 -0.25
C LEU A 158 -7.39 -16.48 -0.40
N ALA A 159 -7.83 -16.92 -1.58
CA ALA A 159 -9.22 -17.27 -1.83
C ALA A 159 -9.71 -18.38 -0.87
N SER A 160 -8.85 -19.36 -0.56
CA SER A 160 -9.18 -20.40 0.42
C SER A 160 -9.28 -19.87 1.85
N ALA A 161 -8.39 -18.95 2.26
CA ALA A 161 -8.41 -18.33 3.57
C ALA A 161 -9.63 -17.44 3.76
N GLU A 162 -9.94 -16.58 2.78
CA GLU A 162 -11.14 -15.75 2.75
C GLU A 162 -12.41 -16.62 2.79
N GLY A 163 -12.44 -17.73 2.04
CA GLY A 163 -13.55 -18.67 2.06
C GLY A 163 -13.80 -19.30 3.44
N VAL A 164 -12.73 -19.63 4.17
CA VAL A 164 -12.81 -20.18 5.54
C VAL A 164 -13.34 -19.15 6.54
N VAL A 165 -12.86 -17.91 6.45
CA VAL A 165 -13.30 -16.81 7.33
C VAL A 165 -14.76 -16.43 7.05
N ALA A 166 -15.14 -16.35 5.78
CA ALA A 166 -16.50 -15.99 5.38
C ALA A 166 -17.52 -17.10 5.67
N HIS A 167 -17.11 -18.37 5.59
CA HIS A 167 -18.01 -19.52 5.76
C HIS A 167 -17.41 -20.59 6.70
N PRO A 168 -17.25 -20.27 8.00
CA PRO A 168 -16.53 -21.15 8.93
C PRO A 168 -17.20 -22.52 9.09
N ARG A 169 -18.54 -22.57 9.01
CA ARG A 169 -19.31 -23.82 9.08
C ARG A 169 -19.08 -24.72 7.85
N ALA A 170 -19.04 -24.13 6.65
CA ALA A 170 -18.78 -24.89 5.43
C ALA A 170 -17.33 -25.39 5.38
N ALA A 171 -16.38 -24.57 5.84
CA ALA A 171 -14.97 -24.95 5.95
C ALA A 171 -14.74 -26.09 6.97
N ALA A 172 -15.41 -26.04 8.13
CA ALA A 172 -15.35 -27.11 9.11
C ALA A 172 -15.87 -28.45 8.56
N VAL A 173 -17.00 -28.44 7.85
CA VAL A 173 -17.54 -29.64 7.19
C VAL A 173 -16.58 -30.18 6.14
N GLY A 174 -15.98 -29.31 5.32
CA GLY A 174 -14.96 -29.70 4.34
C GLY A 174 -13.72 -30.35 4.97
N LEU A 175 -13.19 -29.78 6.06
CA LEU A 175 -12.04 -30.32 6.80
C LEU A 175 -12.35 -31.67 7.46
N VAL A 176 -13.55 -31.84 8.02
CA VAL A 176 -13.99 -33.14 8.57
C VAL A 176 -14.08 -34.18 7.46
N GLY A 177 -14.66 -33.83 6.31
CA GLY A 177 -14.71 -34.72 5.14
C GLY A 177 -13.32 -35.14 4.64
N LEU A 178 -12.38 -34.19 4.56
CA LEU A 178 -10.99 -34.42 4.14
C LEU A 178 -10.25 -35.34 5.12
N SER A 179 -10.40 -35.10 6.43
CA SER A 179 -9.73 -35.91 7.45
C SER A 179 -10.23 -37.36 7.45
N MET A 180 -11.54 -37.59 7.25
CA MET A 180 -12.09 -38.93 7.08
C MET A 180 -11.55 -39.62 5.82
N THR A 181 -11.48 -38.94 4.69
CA THR A 181 -10.96 -39.53 3.44
C THR A 181 -9.49 -39.89 3.55
N LEU A 182 -8.66 -39.02 4.14
CA LEU A 182 -7.26 -39.31 4.40
C LEU A 182 -7.09 -40.48 5.38
N GLY A 183 -7.95 -40.57 6.42
CA GLY A 183 -7.99 -41.71 7.33
C GLY A 183 -8.28 -43.03 6.62
N VAL A 184 -9.28 -43.05 5.72
CA VAL A 184 -9.62 -44.22 4.91
C VAL A 184 -8.45 -44.62 4.00
N ILE A 185 -7.82 -43.66 3.31
CA ILE A 185 -6.65 -43.92 2.45
C ILE A 185 -5.47 -44.45 3.27
N ALA A 186 -5.22 -43.90 4.46
CA ALA A 186 -4.17 -44.37 5.37
C ALA A 186 -4.42 -45.82 5.82
N VAL A 187 -5.66 -46.19 6.11
CA VAL A 187 -6.02 -47.58 6.46
C VAL A 187 -5.86 -48.52 5.27
N LEU A 188 -6.28 -48.11 4.07
CA LEU A 188 -6.15 -48.92 2.84
C LEU A 188 -4.69 -49.10 2.40
N SER A 189 -3.86 -48.06 2.51
CA SER A 189 -2.43 -48.11 2.17
C SER A 189 -1.59 -48.97 3.14
N ARG A 190 -1.99 -49.07 4.41
CA ARG A 190 -1.37 -50.00 5.39
C ARG A 190 -1.64 -51.48 5.08
N ARG A 191 -2.61 -51.80 4.22
CA ARG A 191 -2.96 -53.17 3.83
C ARG A 191 -2.17 -53.72 2.64
N ARG A 192 -0.98 -53.18 2.32
CA ARG A 192 -0.03 -53.93 1.46
C ARG A 192 0.60 -55.06 2.29
N PRO A 193 0.35 -56.34 1.97
CA PRO A 193 0.95 -57.46 2.69
C PRO A 193 2.47 -57.44 2.48
N ARG A 194 3.23 -57.64 3.55
CA ARG A 194 4.60 -58.15 3.45
C ARG A 194 4.50 -59.56 2.85
N THR A 195 4.69 -59.70 1.54
CA THR A 195 5.06 -60.99 0.96
C THR A 195 6.43 -61.34 1.50
N ARG A 196 6.45 -62.26 2.48
CA ARG A 196 7.64 -62.94 2.99
C ARG A 196 8.40 -63.57 1.81
N VAL A 197 9.69 -63.30 1.72
CA VAL A 197 10.70 -64.20 1.12
C VAL A 197 11.56 -64.68 2.28
#